data_AF-A0A7S4MML8-F1
#
_entry.id   AF-A0A7S4MML8-F1
#
_cell.length_a   1.000
_cell.length_b   1.000
_cell.length_c   1.000
_cell.angle_alpha   90.00
_cell.angle_beta   90.00
_cell.angle_gamma   90.00
#
_symmetry.space_group_name_H-M   'P 1'
#
loop_
_entity.id
_entity.type
_entity.pdbx_description
1 polymer ?
#
loop_
_entity_poly.entity_id
_entity_poly.type
_entity_poly.pdbx_seq_one_letter_code
_entity_poly.pdbx_strand_id
1 'polypeptide(L)'
;APDGGKPSYDETTYDGYQAILEKNWGASQEDLKARMKAARMSNRAKASTIDESKIGVLEMPEDLSDETAPSSPLSSPDEADAVAAREEEGTESSDSDSLSSVYGKIAANKAQAAATEMEDALPDGRLDPGFRIYHVDSETGERREIPPYTRPEAFAQTLEEEREAT
;
A
#
# COMPACT_ATOMS: atom_id res chain seq x y z
N ALA A 1 38.32 30.35 -0.42
CA ALA A 1 38.09 28.89 -0.56
C ALA A 1 37.59 28.38 0.79
N PRO A 2 36.31 28.00 0.91
CA PRO A 2 35.86 27.23 2.06
C PRO A 2 36.09 25.74 1.78
N ASP A 3 36.65 25.11 2.79
CA ASP A 3 37.10 23.73 2.89
C ASP A 3 35.95 22.74 2.71
N GLY A 4 36.22 21.67 1.96
CA GLY A 4 35.25 20.64 1.58
C GLY A 4 34.95 19.71 2.74
N GLY A 5 34.09 20.16 3.66
CA GLY A 5 33.49 19.35 4.70
C GLY A 5 32.66 18.21 4.11
N LYS A 6 33.33 17.11 3.78
CA LYS A 6 32.67 15.83 3.49
C LYS A 6 31.84 15.47 4.73
N PRO A 7 30.55 15.12 4.60
CA PRO A 7 29.86 14.49 5.71
C PRO A 7 30.64 13.21 6.03
N SER A 8 31.23 13.15 7.23
CA SER A 8 31.79 11.89 7.73
C SER A 8 30.62 10.96 7.93
N TYR A 9 30.40 10.07 6.96
CA TYR A 9 29.57 8.90 7.18
C TYR A 9 30.27 8.10 8.28
N ASP A 10 29.70 8.13 9.47
CA ASP A 10 30.02 7.18 10.51
C ASP A 10 29.40 5.85 10.10
N GLU A 11 30.25 4.84 9.86
CA GLU A 11 29.85 3.47 9.50
C GLU A 11 28.95 2.79 10.55
N THR A 12 28.63 3.51 11.64
CA THR A 12 27.74 3.13 12.73
C THR A 12 26.36 3.77 12.66
N THR A 13 26.03 4.59 11.65
CA THR A 13 24.65 5.02 11.45
C THR A 13 23.82 3.76 11.23
N TYR A 14 23.12 3.36 12.30
CA TYR A 14 22.20 2.23 12.37
C TYR A 14 20.95 2.56 11.56
N ASP A 15 21.14 2.70 10.26
CA ASP A 15 20.08 2.68 9.28
C ASP A 15 19.63 1.22 9.21
N GLY A 16 18.37 0.96 9.55
CA GLY A 16 17.79 -0.38 9.60
C GLY A 16 18.03 -1.20 8.31
N TYR A 17 18.44 -0.54 7.23
CA TYR A 17 18.95 -1.16 6.01
C TYR A 17 20.10 -2.15 6.23
N GLN A 18 21.13 -1.81 7.02
CA GLN A 18 22.24 -2.73 7.32
C GLN A 18 21.75 -3.96 8.10
N ALA A 19 20.86 -3.75 9.07
CA ALA A 19 20.29 -4.83 9.88
C ALA A 19 19.43 -5.80 9.04
N ILE A 20 18.70 -5.30 8.04
CA ILE A 20 17.91 -6.14 7.12
C ILE A 20 18.84 -6.92 6.17
N LEU A 21 19.89 -6.27 5.68
CA LEU A 21 20.90 -6.89 4.83
C LEU A 21 21.62 -8.00 5.60
N GLU A 22 22.23 -7.74 6.75
CA GLU A 22 22.94 -8.74 7.56
C GLU A 22 22.07 -9.96 7.92
N LYS A 23 20.79 -9.72 8.21
CA LYS A 23 19.88 -10.78 8.66
C LYS A 23 19.45 -11.73 7.54
N ASN A 24 19.43 -11.26 6.29
CA ASN A 24 18.93 -12.03 5.15
C ASN A 24 19.99 -12.27 4.05
N TRP A 25 21.18 -11.70 4.16
CA TRP A 25 22.26 -11.91 3.21
C TRP A 25 22.72 -13.37 3.22
N GLY A 26 22.62 -14.03 2.05
CA GLY A 26 23.08 -15.41 1.86
C GLY A 26 22.15 -16.51 2.36
N ALA A 27 20.94 -16.19 2.86
CA ALA A 27 19.96 -17.21 3.21
C ALA A 27 19.35 -17.83 1.95
N SER A 28 19.28 -19.16 1.89
CA SER A 28 18.58 -19.85 0.81
C SER A 28 17.07 -19.55 0.88
N GLN A 29 16.37 -19.69 -0.25
CA GLN A 29 14.92 -19.51 -0.30
C GLN A 29 14.19 -20.41 0.71
N GLU A 30 14.75 -21.59 0.98
CA GLU A 30 14.22 -22.55 1.96
C GLU A 30 14.37 -22.04 3.40
N ASP A 31 15.52 -21.46 3.75
CA ASP A 31 15.77 -20.88 5.07
C ASP A 31 14.87 -19.68 5.35
N LEU A 32 14.65 -18.82 4.34
CA LEU A 32 13.72 -17.70 4.44
C LEU A 32 12.28 -18.21 4.70
N LYS A 33 11.87 -19.25 3.97
CA LYS A 33 10.54 -19.86 4.14
C LYS A 33 10.39 -20.52 5.51
N ALA A 34 11.43 -21.18 6.02
CA ALA A 34 11.44 -21.76 7.36
C ALA A 34 11.33 -20.67 8.44
N ARG A 35 12.07 -19.56 8.31
CA ARG A 35 11.98 -18.41 9.22
C ARG A 35 10.60 -17.77 9.22
N MET A 36 9.98 -17.57 8.06
CA MET A 36 8.61 -17.06 7.96
C MET A 36 7.60 -18.03 8.60
N LYS A 37 7.75 -19.34 8.36
CA LYS A 37 6.89 -20.36 8.98
C LYS A 37 7.02 -20.35 10.51
N ALA A 38 8.24 -20.29 11.04
CA ALA A 38 8.50 -20.21 12.47
C ALA A 38 7.94 -18.93 13.10
N ALA A 39 8.13 -17.77 12.44
CA ALA A 39 7.56 -16.50 12.89
C ALA A 39 6.03 -16.56 12.99
N ARG A 40 5.36 -17.09 11.95
CA ARG A 40 3.90 -17.28 11.94
C ARG A 40 3.42 -18.19 13.07
N MET A 41 4.10 -19.31 13.31
CA MET A 41 3.76 -20.21 14.41
C MET A 41 3.98 -19.55 15.78
N SER A 42 5.05 -18.75 15.93
CA SER A 42 5.33 -18.03 17.17
C SER A 42 4.32 -16.92 17.46
N ASN A 43 3.89 -16.17 16.44
CA ASN A 43 2.86 -15.15 16.58
C ASN A 43 1.51 -15.80 16.90
N ARG A 44 1.22 -16.94 16.29
CA ARG A 44 0.02 -17.73 16.59
C ARG A 44 0.03 -18.26 18.02
N ALA A 45 1.17 -18.74 18.53
CA ALA A 45 1.30 -19.20 19.90
C ALA A 45 1.23 -18.05 20.92
N LYS A 46 1.73 -16.86 20.56
CA LYS A 46 1.65 -15.64 21.39
C LYS A 46 0.27 -14.99 21.37
N ALA A 47 -0.61 -15.39 20.45
CA ALA A 47 -1.94 -14.81 20.30
C ALA A 47 -2.79 -14.87 21.58
N SER A 48 -2.61 -15.91 22.41
CA SER A 48 -3.32 -16.04 23.69
C SER A 48 -2.79 -15.12 24.80
N THR A 49 -1.69 -14.41 24.58
CA THR A 49 -1.08 -13.46 25.53
C THR A 49 -1.14 -12.02 25.04
N ILE A 50 -1.85 -11.78 23.95
CA ILE A 50 -2.02 -10.45 23.37
C ILE A 50 -3.08 -9.69 24.16
N ASP A 51 -2.73 -8.49 24.60
CA ASP A 51 -3.67 -7.56 25.22
C ASP A 51 -4.51 -6.89 24.12
N GLU A 52 -5.72 -7.40 23.92
CA GLU A 52 -6.65 -7.01 22.85
C GLU A 52 -7.05 -5.53 22.94
N SER A 53 -7.05 -4.95 24.15
CA SER A 53 -7.36 -3.55 24.40
C SER A 53 -6.33 -2.59 23.77
N LYS A 54 -5.07 -3.03 23.65
CA LYS A 54 -3.99 -2.26 23.00
C LYS A 54 -4.01 -2.35 21.48
N ILE A 55 -4.76 -3.31 20.92
CA ILE A 55 -4.88 -3.53 19.48
C ILE A 55 -6.08 -2.75 18.90
N GLY A 56 -6.88 -2.10 19.75
CA GLY A 56 -8.06 -1.35 19.30
C GLY A 56 -9.10 -2.26 18.66
N VAL A 57 -9.14 -3.55 19.07
CA VAL A 57 -10.23 -4.45 18.69
C VAL A 57 -11.48 -3.92 19.36
N LEU A 58 -12.35 -3.28 18.59
CA LEU A 58 -13.70 -2.97 19.03
C LEU A 58 -14.42 -4.31 19.22
N GLU A 59 -14.89 -4.58 20.43
CA GLU A 59 -15.84 -5.67 20.66
C GLU A 59 -17.03 -5.46 19.73
N MET A 60 -17.23 -6.40 18.81
CA MET A 60 -18.41 -6.37 17.96
C MET A 60 -19.62 -6.62 18.86
N PRO A 61 -20.69 -5.80 18.77
CA PRO A 61 -21.89 -6.03 19.54
C PRO A 61 -22.45 -7.42 19.23
N GLU A 62 -22.62 -8.23 20.28
CA GLU A 62 -23.02 -9.65 20.21
C GLU A 62 -24.52 -9.86 19.86
N ASP A 63 -25.18 -8.88 19.23
CA ASP A 63 -26.61 -8.94 18.90
C ASP A 63 -26.91 -9.71 17.59
N LEU A 64 -26.05 -10.69 17.28
CA LEU A 64 -26.31 -11.79 16.34
C LEU A 64 -26.01 -13.17 16.95
N SER A 65 -25.88 -13.26 18.27
CA SER A 65 -25.69 -14.52 18.95
C SER A 65 -26.52 -14.60 20.22
N ASP A 66 -27.77 -15.03 20.06
CA ASP A 66 -28.32 -16.01 20.98
C ASP A 66 -28.91 -17.18 20.17
N GLU A 67 -28.05 -18.15 19.88
CA GLU A 67 -28.23 -19.43 20.55
C GLU A 67 -27.01 -19.70 21.45
N THR A 68 -27.20 -19.48 22.76
CA THR A 68 -26.49 -20.04 23.94
C THR A 68 -25.16 -19.45 24.40
N ALA A 69 -25.20 -18.51 25.38
CA ALA A 69 -25.00 -18.80 26.82
C ALA A 69 -24.78 -17.50 27.68
N PRO A 70 -25.11 -17.49 29.00
CA PRO A 70 -25.59 -16.27 29.66
C PRO A 70 -24.63 -15.57 30.66
N SER A 71 -24.95 -14.27 30.85
CA SER A 71 -24.87 -13.46 32.08
C SER A 71 -23.61 -12.63 32.39
N SER A 72 -23.74 -11.33 32.10
CA SER A 72 -23.11 -10.20 32.82
C SER A 72 -23.65 -10.09 34.27
N PRO A 73 -23.11 -9.24 35.20
CA PRO A 73 -23.27 -7.77 35.10
C PRO A 73 -22.22 -6.83 35.77
N LEU A 74 -22.11 -5.64 35.18
CA LEU A 74 -21.86 -4.27 35.70
C LEU A 74 -21.58 -4.00 37.20
N SER A 75 -20.59 -3.14 37.48
CA SER A 75 -20.76 -1.98 38.40
C SER A 75 -19.68 -0.89 38.27
N SER A 76 -20.12 0.33 38.56
CA SER A 76 -19.69 1.66 38.11
C SER A 76 -18.60 2.36 38.97
N PRO A 77 -18.12 3.56 38.57
CA PRO A 77 -16.85 4.18 38.98
C PRO A 77 -17.00 5.21 40.12
N ASP A 78 -15.90 5.52 40.81
CA ASP A 78 -15.75 6.70 41.67
C ASP A 78 -14.26 7.14 41.75
N GLU A 79 -14.03 8.41 42.05
CA GLU A 79 -12.97 9.29 41.54
C GLU A 79 -11.63 9.28 42.32
N ALA A 80 -10.54 9.71 41.65
CA ALA A 80 -9.70 10.86 42.04
C ALA A 80 -8.37 10.93 41.24
N ASP A 81 -8.27 11.98 40.42
CA ASP A 81 -7.18 12.97 40.37
C ASP A 81 -5.69 12.54 40.37
N ALA A 82 -5.00 12.82 39.26
CA ALA A 82 -3.70 13.53 39.25
C ALA A 82 -3.22 13.82 37.82
N VAL A 83 -3.30 15.11 37.47
CA VAL A 83 -2.75 15.77 36.29
C VAL A 83 -1.22 15.86 36.33
N ALA A 84 -0.54 15.57 35.22
CA ALA A 84 0.79 16.10 34.89
C ALA A 84 0.96 16.07 33.35
N ALA A 85 0.74 17.20 32.69
CA ALA A 85 1.79 18.08 32.17
C ALA A 85 2.42 17.54 30.87
N ARG A 86 2.05 18.14 29.73
CA ARG A 86 2.91 19.11 28.96
C ARG A 86 3.87 18.32 28.03
N GLU A 87 4.00 18.55 26.74
CA GLU A 87 4.12 19.79 25.97
C GLU A 87 3.59 19.58 24.53
N GLU A 88 2.82 20.55 24.06
CA GLU A 88 2.65 20.90 22.65
C GLU A 88 3.96 21.50 22.14
N GLU A 89 4.55 20.92 21.11
CA GLU A 89 5.50 21.56 20.19
C GLU A 89 5.28 20.83 18.86
N GLY A 90 4.71 21.41 17.80
CA GLY A 90 4.95 22.76 17.33
C GLY A 90 6.21 22.79 16.47
N THR A 91 6.22 22.12 15.31
CA THR A 91 7.21 22.43 14.27
C THR A 91 6.69 22.12 12.88
N GLU A 92 5.64 22.84 12.46
CA GLU A 92 5.36 23.05 11.04
C GLU A 92 6.47 23.94 10.46
N SER A 93 7.43 23.38 9.71
CA SER A 93 8.16 24.10 8.63
C SER A 93 9.37 23.35 8.02
N SER A 94 9.76 22.16 8.46
CA SER A 94 10.99 21.52 7.94
C SER A 94 10.78 20.53 6.78
N ASP A 95 9.55 20.17 6.41
CA ASP A 95 9.31 19.08 5.45
C ASP A 95 9.36 19.51 3.97
N SER A 96 9.18 20.80 3.66
CA SER A 96 9.12 21.27 2.27
C SER A 96 10.45 21.14 1.54
N ASP A 97 11.56 21.37 2.23
CA ASP A 97 12.90 21.25 1.66
C ASP A 97 13.29 19.78 1.42
N SER A 98 12.82 18.88 2.30
CA SER A 98 12.96 17.44 2.15
C SER A 98 12.16 16.93 0.94
N LEU A 99 10.90 17.38 0.79
CA LEU A 99 10.05 17.02 -0.35
C LEU A 99 10.62 17.54 -1.67
N SER A 100 11.08 18.79 -1.72
CA SER A 100 11.71 19.37 -2.92
C SER A 100 12.95 18.58 -3.36
N SER A 101 13.78 18.16 -2.41
CA SER A 101 14.94 17.29 -2.65
C SER A 101 14.54 15.91 -3.19
N VAL A 102 13.49 15.30 -2.64
CA VAL A 102 12.95 14.02 -3.12
C VAL A 102 12.42 14.15 -4.55
N TYR A 103 11.62 15.18 -4.84
CA TYR A 103 11.09 15.42 -6.19
C TYR A 103 12.22 15.70 -7.20
N GLY A 104 13.26 16.45 -6.81
CA GLY A 104 14.44 16.67 -7.64
C GLY A 104 15.17 15.37 -8.00
N LYS A 105 15.34 14.46 -7.03
CA LYS A 105 15.93 13.12 -7.26
C LYS A 105 15.06 12.25 -8.17
N ILE A 106 13.75 12.27 -7.98
CA ILE A 106 12.80 11.52 -8.83
C ILE A 106 12.86 12.05 -10.27
N ALA A 107 12.91 13.36 -10.47
CA ALA A 107 13.01 13.97 -11.79
C ALA A 107 14.34 13.62 -12.48
N ALA A 108 15.46 13.67 -11.76
CA ALA A 108 16.77 13.26 -12.29
C ALA A 108 16.79 11.77 -12.69
N ASN A 109 16.24 10.89 -11.84
CA ASN A 109 16.14 9.47 -12.14
C ASN A 109 15.20 9.19 -13.33
N LYS A 110 14.09 9.92 -13.43
CA LYS A 110 13.13 9.82 -14.54
C LYS A 110 13.71 10.34 -15.87
N ALA A 111 14.62 11.30 -15.83
CA ALA A 111 15.32 11.77 -17.04
C ALA A 111 16.40 10.78 -17.52
N GLN A 112 17.00 10.01 -16.59
CA GLN A 112 17.99 8.99 -16.90
C GLN A 112 17.36 7.65 -17.32
N ALA A 113 16.21 7.32 -16.74
CA ALA A 113 15.37 6.24 -17.25
C ALA A 113 14.73 6.73 -18.54
N ALA A 114 15.24 6.29 -19.70
CA ALA A 114 14.55 6.47 -20.97
C ALA A 114 13.07 6.09 -20.77
N ALA A 115 12.16 6.89 -21.34
CA ALA A 115 10.75 6.56 -21.32
C ALA A 115 10.62 5.13 -21.86
N THR A 116 10.33 4.18 -20.97
CA THR A 116 10.12 2.80 -21.36
C THR A 116 8.82 2.79 -22.16
N GLU A 117 8.94 2.95 -23.48
CA GLU A 117 7.84 2.68 -24.40
C GLU A 117 7.47 1.22 -24.20
N MET A 118 6.34 0.99 -23.53
CA MET A 118 5.74 -0.32 -23.48
C MET A 118 5.19 -0.58 -24.87
N GLU A 119 5.96 -1.32 -25.65
CA GLU A 119 5.64 -1.68 -27.03
C GLU A 119 4.24 -2.29 -27.09
N ASP A 120 3.46 -1.81 -28.05
CA ASP A 120 2.14 -2.34 -28.36
C ASP A 120 2.26 -3.82 -28.69
N ALA A 121 1.76 -4.65 -27.80
CA ALA A 121 1.82 -6.09 -28.00
C ALA A 121 1.07 -6.48 -29.28
N LEU A 122 1.83 -7.00 -30.24
CA LEU A 122 1.33 -7.47 -31.53
C LEU A 122 0.16 -8.46 -31.35
N PRO A 123 -0.85 -8.42 -32.24
CA PRO A 123 -2.12 -9.16 -32.07
C PRO A 123 -2.02 -10.67 -32.30
N ASP A 124 -0.89 -11.20 -32.77
CA ASP A 124 -0.85 -12.55 -33.34
C ASP A 124 -0.49 -13.61 -32.29
N GLY A 125 -1.49 -14.12 -31.57
CA GLY A 125 -1.36 -15.34 -30.75
C GLY A 125 -2.00 -15.29 -29.36
N ARG A 126 -2.72 -14.22 -29.01
CA ARG A 126 -3.39 -14.12 -27.71
C ARG A 126 -4.65 -15.00 -27.70
N LEU A 127 -4.72 -15.92 -26.73
CA LEU A 127 -5.89 -16.79 -26.53
C LEU A 127 -7.14 -15.94 -26.24
N ASP A 128 -8.34 -16.39 -26.65
CA ASP A 128 -9.58 -15.66 -26.31
C ASP A 128 -9.70 -15.52 -24.78
N PRO A 129 -9.87 -14.29 -24.24
CA PRO A 129 -10.02 -14.09 -22.80
C PRO A 129 -11.30 -14.73 -22.23
N GLY A 130 -12.26 -15.15 -23.07
CA GLY A 130 -13.46 -15.85 -22.65
C GLY A 130 -14.51 -14.95 -21.98
N PHE A 131 -14.31 -13.63 -22.00
CA PHE A 131 -15.30 -12.65 -21.58
C PHE A 131 -15.43 -11.54 -22.62
N ARG A 132 -16.62 -10.92 -22.69
CA ARG A 132 -16.95 -9.84 -23.61
C ARG A 132 -17.18 -8.55 -22.83
N ILE A 133 -16.62 -7.44 -23.30
CA ILE A 133 -16.79 -6.12 -22.71
C ILE A 133 -17.78 -5.35 -23.58
N TYR A 134 -18.69 -4.60 -22.95
CA TYR A 134 -19.63 -3.73 -23.66
C TYR A 134 -19.41 -2.28 -23.25
N HIS A 135 -19.35 -1.38 -24.23
CA HIS A 135 -19.51 0.05 -24.02
C HIS A 135 -21.00 0.39 -23.99
N VAL A 136 -21.40 1.24 -23.05
CA VAL A 136 -22.78 1.74 -22.93
C VAL A 136 -22.75 3.23 -23.19
N ASP A 137 -23.46 3.68 -24.22
CA ASP A 137 -23.61 5.12 -24.47
C ASP A 137 -24.49 5.74 -23.36
N SER A 138 -24.00 6.79 -22.71
CA SER A 138 -24.71 7.45 -21.61
C SER A 138 -25.98 8.17 -22.07
N GLU A 139 -26.07 8.55 -23.34
CA GLU A 139 -27.19 9.33 -23.86
C GLU A 139 -28.33 8.42 -24.34
N THR A 140 -28.00 7.34 -25.05
CA THR A 140 -28.97 6.44 -25.69
C THR A 140 -29.18 5.13 -24.91
N GLY A 141 -28.24 4.77 -24.03
CA GLY A 141 -28.22 3.48 -23.34
C GLY A 141 -27.87 2.29 -24.25
N GLU A 142 -27.48 2.54 -25.50
CA GLU A 142 -27.11 1.48 -26.45
C GLU A 142 -25.83 0.77 -26.01
N ARG A 143 -25.83 -0.57 -26.13
CA ARG A 143 -24.70 -1.43 -25.77
C ARG A 143 -23.96 -1.86 -27.03
N ARG A 144 -22.67 -1.56 -27.12
CA ARG A 144 -21.78 -1.98 -28.21
C ARG A 144 -20.69 -2.89 -27.68
N GLU A 145 -20.50 -4.05 -28.31
CA GLU A 145 -19.42 -4.98 -27.93
C GLU A 145 -18.06 -4.38 -28.33
N ILE A 146 -17.13 -4.34 -27.39
CA ILE A 146 -15.76 -3.92 -27.64
C ILE A 146 -14.97 -5.15 -28.09
N PRO A 147 -14.35 -5.14 -29.30
CA PRO A 147 -13.56 -6.27 -29.75
C PRO A 147 -12.41 -6.57 -28.77
N PRO A 148 -12.06 -7.85 -28.57
CA PRO A 148 -11.00 -8.23 -27.64
C PRO A 148 -9.67 -7.60 -28.06
N TYR A 149 -8.85 -7.23 -27.08
CA TYR A 149 -7.54 -6.61 -27.29
C TYR A 149 -7.57 -5.22 -27.93
N THR A 150 -8.74 -4.59 -28.06
CA THR A 150 -8.86 -3.19 -28.45
C THR A 150 -8.50 -2.30 -27.27
N ARG A 151 -7.71 -1.25 -27.52
CA ARG A 151 -7.40 -0.23 -26.52
C ARG A 151 -8.61 0.67 -26.29
N PRO A 152 -8.87 1.12 -25.06
CA PRO A 152 -9.96 2.06 -24.78
C PRO A 152 -9.90 3.31 -25.66
N GLU A 153 -8.70 3.86 -25.88
CA GLU A 153 -8.50 5.05 -26.73
C GLU A 153 -8.83 4.77 -28.21
N ALA A 154 -8.37 3.64 -28.74
CA ALA A 154 -8.67 3.25 -30.12
C ALA A 154 -10.17 3.03 -30.33
N PHE A 155 -10.85 2.42 -29.35
CA PHE A 155 -12.30 2.26 -29.41
C PHE A 155 -13.04 3.60 -29.31
N ALA A 156 -12.58 4.52 -28.44
CA ALA A 156 -13.16 5.86 -28.35
C ALA A 156 -13.01 6.64 -29.67
N GLN A 157 -11.86 6.55 -30.33
CA GLN A 157 -11.66 7.13 -31.67
C GLN A 157 -12.63 6.55 -32.69
N THR A 158 -12.87 5.23 -32.70
CA THR A 158 -13.86 4.64 -33.61
C THR A 158 -15.28 5.15 -33.35
N LEU A 159 -15.64 5.41 -32.08
CA LEU A 159 -16.94 5.99 -31.75
C LEU A 159 -17.04 7.46 -32.20
N GLU A 160 -15.97 8.23 -32.04
CA GLU A 160 -15.90 9.63 -32.49
C GLU A 160 -15.98 9.70 -34.02
N GLU A 161 -15.22 8.87 -34.75
CA GLU A 161 -15.27 8.77 -36.21
C GLU A 161 -16.66 8.38 -36.71
N GLU A 162 -17.33 7.43 -36.08
CA GLU A 162 -18.72 7.06 -36.40
C GLU A 162 -19.70 8.21 -36.14
N ARG A 163 -19.54 8.94 -35.03
CA ARG A 163 -20.37 10.10 -34.69
C ARG A 163 -20.17 11.26 -35.66
N GLU A 164 -18.93 11.51 -36.10
CA GLU A 164 -18.62 12.57 -37.08
C GLU A 164 -19.07 12.21 -38.50
N ALA A 165 -19.19 10.92 -38.83
CA ALA A 165 -19.67 10.45 -40.13
C ALA A 165 -21.20 10.49 -40.29
N THR A 166 -21.95 10.86 -39.24
CA THR A 166 -23.42 10.90 -39.23
C THR A 166 -23.94 12.32 -39.30
#